data_AF-A0A958ZPK4-F1
#
_entry.id   AF-A0A958ZPK4-F1
#
_cell.length_a   1.000
_cell.length_b   1.000
_cell.length_c   1.000
_cell.angle_alpha   90.00
_cell.angle_beta   90.00
_cell.angle_gamma   90.00
#
_symmetry.space_group_name_H-M   'P 1'
#
loop_
_entity.id
_entity.type
_entity.pdbx_description
1 polymer ?
#
loop_
_entity_poly.entity_id
_entity_poly.type
_entity_poly.pdbx_seq_one_letter_code
_entity_poly.pdbx_strand_id
1 'polypeptide(L)'
;MESHKKVLGILYIVSGAMLMLFMFLLSMFVTSILSIISYELNPHEAAILDLVSSIIQFLPAILIIFFSIPSIIAGAGLLYQQKWALILALILGCFKLFSFPIGTALGIYTIWVYSEDTKRSNSSNQ
;
A
#
# COMPACT_ATOMS: atom_id res chain seq x y z
N MET A 1 -1.69 15.69 -19.44
CA MET A 1 -1.36 15.92 -18.00
C MET A 1 -2.42 15.41 -17.05
N GLU A 2 -3.68 15.85 -17.16
CA GLU A 2 -4.75 15.31 -16.31
C GLU A 2 -4.92 13.79 -16.46
N SER A 3 -4.77 13.28 -17.69
CA SER A 3 -4.80 11.84 -18.00
C SER A 3 -3.71 11.07 -17.25
N HIS A 4 -2.47 11.58 -17.19
CA HIS A 4 -1.37 10.94 -16.46
C HIS A 4 -1.60 10.93 -14.96
N LYS A 5 -2.12 12.03 -14.39
CA LYS A 5 -2.52 12.10 -12.97
C LYS A 5 -3.64 11.10 -12.66
N LYS A 6 -4.64 10.96 -13.55
CA LYS A 6 -5.71 9.96 -13.40
C LYS A 6 -5.16 8.53 -13.46
N VAL A 7 -4.30 8.21 -14.42
CA VAL A 7 -3.64 6.90 -14.53
C VAL A 7 -2.82 6.60 -13.27
N LEU A 8 -2.04 7.58 -12.80
CA LEU A 8 -1.26 7.46 -11.56
C LEU A 8 -2.18 7.24 -10.34
N GLY A 9 -3.29 7.95 -10.25
CA GLY A 9 -4.27 7.76 -9.17
C GLY A 9 -4.85 6.34 -9.16
N ILE A 10 -5.25 5.83 -10.32
CA ILE A 10 -5.75 4.44 -10.47
C ILE A 10 -4.66 3.44 -10.08
N LEU A 11 -3.42 3.64 -10.51
CA LEU A 11 -2.28 2.78 -10.16
C LEU A 11 -2.07 2.70 -8.64
N TYR A 12 -2.19 3.81 -7.91
CA TYR A 12 -2.09 3.81 -6.45
C TYR A 12 -3.27 3.10 -5.77
N ILE A 13 -4.50 3.30 -6.26
CA ILE A 13 -5.69 2.60 -5.76
C ILE A 13 -5.55 1.09 -5.98
N VAL A 14 -5.22 0.66 -7.20
CA VAL A 14 -5.06 -0.76 -7.55
C VAL A 14 -3.92 -1.38 -6.75
N SER A 15 -2.79 -0.69 -6.60
CA SER A 15 -1.67 -1.22 -5.81
C SER A 15 -1.99 -1.31 -4.32
N GLY A 16 -2.73 -0.35 -3.76
CA GLY A 16 -3.22 -0.42 -2.37
C GLY A 16 -4.23 -1.55 -2.17
N ALA A 17 -5.19 -1.69 -3.09
CA ALA A 17 -6.17 -2.77 -3.08
C ALA A 17 -5.52 -4.15 -3.21
N MET A 18 -4.54 -4.32 -4.12
CA MET A 18 -3.76 -5.56 -4.24
C MET A 18 -2.99 -5.88 -2.98
N LEU A 19 -2.33 -4.90 -2.36
CA LEU A 19 -1.60 -5.10 -1.10
C LEU A 19 -2.55 -5.51 0.02
N MET A 20 -3.70 -4.84 0.13
CA MET A 20 -4.73 -5.16 1.12
C MET A 20 -5.26 -6.58 0.94
N LEU A 21 -5.58 -6.96 -0.30
CA LEU A 21 -6.07 -8.30 -0.62
C LEU A 21 -4.99 -9.36 -0.33
N PHE A 22 -3.75 -9.13 -0.75
CA PHE A 22 -2.64 -10.04 -0.50
C PHE A 22 -2.39 -10.25 1.01
N MET A 23 -2.34 -9.16 1.78
CA MET A 23 -2.15 -9.23 3.24
C MET A 23 -3.34 -9.90 3.94
N PHE A 24 -4.56 -9.67 3.47
CA PHE A 24 -5.74 -10.33 3.99
C PHE A 24 -5.73 -11.85 3.73
N LEU A 25 -5.41 -12.27 2.50
CA LEU A 25 -5.27 -13.68 2.15
C LEU A 25 -4.15 -14.36 2.93
N LEU A 26 -3.00 -13.68 3.06
CA LEU A 26 -1.88 -14.18 3.85
C LEU A 26 -2.27 -14.37 5.32
N SER A 27 -2.97 -13.39 5.90
CA SER A 27 -3.47 -13.48 7.28
C SER A 27 -4.40 -14.68 7.45
N MET A 28 -5.40 -14.82 6.57
CA MET A 28 -6.32 -15.96 6.54
C MET A 28 -5.56 -17.30 6.50
N PHE A 29 -4.63 -17.43 5.55
CA PHE A 29 -3.82 -18.63 5.36
C PHE A 29 -3.00 -19.00 6.61
N VAL A 30 -2.33 -18.01 7.22
CA VAL A 30 -1.54 -18.22 8.44
C VAL A 30 -2.44 -18.69 9.59
N THR A 31 -3.59 -18.05 9.83
CA THR A 31 -4.52 -18.53 10.86
C THR A 31 -5.06 -19.92 10.59
N SER A 32 -5.38 -20.25 9.33
CA SER A 32 -5.88 -21.58 8.98
C SER A 32 -4.83 -22.66 9.30
N ILE A 33 -3.55 -22.43 8.99
CA ILE A 33 -2.47 -23.37 9.32
C ILE A 33 -2.29 -23.49 10.83
N LEU A 34 -2.19 -22.36 11.53
CA LEU A 34 -1.98 -22.36 12.98
C LEU A 34 -3.15 -23.01 13.74
N SER A 35 -4.38 -22.84 13.26
CA SER A 35 -5.58 -23.46 13.83
C SER A 35 -5.63 -24.98 13.65
N ILE A 36 -5.04 -25.52 12.58
CA ILE A 36 -4.95 -26.97 12.40
C ILE A 36 -3.94 -27.54 13.39
N ILE A 37 -2.80 -26.85 13.56
CA ILE A 37 -1.76 -27.24 14.51
C ILE A 37 -2.29 -27.18 15.95
N SER A 38 -3.06 -26.14 16.32
CA SER A 38 -3.58 -26.00 17.68
C SER A 38 -4.55 -27.12 18.10
N TYR A 39 -5.22 -27.77 17.15
CA TYR A 39 -6.15 -28.86 17.42
C TYR A 39 -5.47 -30.13 17.98
N GLU A 40 -4.21 -30.35 17.61
CA GLU A 40 -3.43 -31.53 18.05
C GLU A 40 -2.64 -31.26 19.35
N LEU A 41 -2.62 -30.02 19.84
CA LEU A 41 -1.85 -29.61 21.00
C LEU A 41 -2.62 -29.75 22.31
N ASN A 42 -1.88 -29.90 23.41
CA ASN A 42 -2.44 -29.85 24.75
C ASN A 42 -3.07 -28.46 25.02
N PRO A 43 -4.08 -28.35 25.91
CA PRO A 43 -4.75 -27.08 26.19
C PRO A 43 -3.81 -25.95 26.64
N HIS A 44 -2.71 -26.30 27.33
CA HIS A 44 -1.72 -25.33 27.77
C HIS A 44 -0.84 -24.82 26.62
N GLU A 45 -0.47 -25.69 25.69
CA GLU A 45 0.36 -25.34 24.53
C GLU A 45 -0.44 -24.57 23.48
N ALA A 46 -1.71 -24.93 23.28
CA ALA A 46 -2.64 -24.21 22.41
C ALA A 46 -2.82 -22.74 22.83
N ALA A 47 -2.92 -22.48 24.14
CA ALA A 47 -3.04 -21.11 24.66
C ALA A 47 -1.80 -20.24 24.35
N ILE A 48 -0.61 -20.84 24.34
CA ILE A 48 0.63 -20.13 23.96
C ILE A 48 0.62 -19.84 22.46
N LEU A 49 0.21 -20.80 21.62
CA LEU A 49 0.15 -20.62 20.18
C LEU A 49 -0.86 -19.54 19.78
N ASP A 50 -2.01 -19.46 20.45
CA ASP A 50 -3.03 -18.42 20.22
C ASP A 50 -2.52 -17.02 20.57
N LEU A 51 -1.73 -16.89 21.64
CA LEU A 51 -1.10 -15.62 22.00
C LEU A 51 -0.07 -15.21 20.92
N VAL A 52 0.74 -16.14 20.46
CA VAL A 52 1.75 -15.90 19.41
C VAL A 52 1.08 -15.56 18.07
N SER A 53 0.02 -16.27 17.70
CA SER A 53 -0.70 -16.04 16.44
C SER A 53 -1.33 -14.65 16.39
N SER A 54 -1.89 -14.19 17.52
CA SER A 54 -2.47 -12.85 17.67
C SER A 54 -1.41 -11.75 17.48
N ILE A 55 -0.21 -11.93 18.04
CA ILE A 55 0.91 -11.00 17.84
C ILE A 55 1.36 -10.98 16.38
N ILE A 56 1.48 -12.14 15.75
CA ILE A 56 1.87 -12.26 14.33
C ILE A 56 0.86 -11.56 13.42
N GLN A 57 -0.44 -11.67 13.71
CA GLN A 57 -1.50 -11.03 12.94
C GLN A 57 -1.56 -9.51 13.06
N PHE A 58 -0.92 -8.95 14.09
CA PHE A 58 -0.83 -7.51 14.24
C PHE A 58 0.00 -6.86 13.12
N LEU A 59 1.03 -7.56 12.62
CA LEU A 59 1.95 -7.03 11.61
C LEU A 59 1.28 -6.75 10.24
N PRO A 60 0.52 -7.67 9.62
CA PRO A 60 -0.25 -7.38 8.41
C PRO A 60 -1.24 -6.22 8.58
N ALA A 61 -1.90 -6.14 9.74
CA ALA A 61 -2.86 -5.08 10.03
C ALA A 61 -2.20 -3.69 10.04
N ILE A 62 -1.05 -3.55 10.71
CA ILE A 62 -0.26 -2.32 10.70
C ILE A 62 0.15 -1.94 9.29
N LEU A 63 0.66 -2.89 8.49
CA LEU A 63 1.11 -2.62 7.13
C LEU A 63 -0.03 -2.14 6.22
N ILE A 64 -1.23 -2.70 6.36
CA ILE A 64 -2.42 -2.23 5.64
C ILE A 64 -2.72 -0.78 6.03
N ILE A 65 -2.74 -0.47 7.33
CA ILE A 65 -3.07 0.87 7.82
C ILE A 65 -2.05 1.91 7.35
N PHE A 66 -0.76 1.59 7.36
CA PHE A 66 0.29 2.54 7.02
C PHE A 66 0.58 2.66 5.52
N PHE A 67 0.40 1.59 4.72
CA PHE A 67 0.72 1.63 3.29
C PHE A 67 -0.50 1.60 2.39
N SER A 68 -1.54 0.82 2.72
CA SER A 68 -2.72 0.69 1.86
C SER A 68 -3.61 1.92 1.98
N ILE A 69 -3.97 2.34 3.20
CA ILE A 69 -4.86 3.49 3.40
C ILE A 69 -4.28 4.75 2.76
N PRO A 70 -3.02 5.15 3.01
CA PRO A 70 -2.47 6.36 2.39
C PRO A 70 -2.32 6.23 0.87
N SER A 71 -2.06 5.02 0.35
CA SER A 71 -2.03 4.79 -1.11
C SER A 71 -3.40 5.04 -1.73
N ILE A 72 -4.48 4.55 -1.11
CA ILE A 72 -5.84 4.77 -1.60
C ILE A 72 -6.21 6.25 -1.49
N ILE A 73 -5.86 6.92 -0.38
CA ILE A 73 -6.11 8.36 -0.19
C ILE A 73 -5.35 9.19 -1.23
N ALA A 74 -4.07 8.88 -1.47
CA ALA A 74 -3.28 9.55 -2.51
C ALA A 74 -3.92 9.34 -3.89
N GLY A 75 -4.30 8.11 -4.22
CA GLY A 75 -4.94 7.80 -5.49
C GLY A 75 -6.28 8.51 -5.70
N ALA A 76 -7.13 8.54 -4.67
CA ALA A 76 -8.39 9.29 -4.68
C ALA A 76 -8.15 10.79 -4.82
N GLY A 77 -7.21 11.36 -4.06
CA GLY A 77 -6.84 12.77 -4.15
C GLY A 77 -6.33 13.17 -5.55
N LEU A 78 -5.59 12.28 -6.22
CA LEU A 78 -5.15 12.49 -7.60
C LEU A 78 -6.31 12.49 -8.60
N LEU A 79 -7.33 11.66 -8.38
CA LEU A 79 -8.54 11.66 -9.22
C LEU A 79 -9.37 12.94 -9.07
N TYR A 80 -9.44 13.49 -7.86
CA TYR A 80 -10.06 14.80 -7.58
C TYR A 80 -9.16 16.00 -7.95
N GLN A 81 -8.04 15.77 -8.65
CA GLN A 81 -7.09 16.80 -9.08
C GLN A 81 -6.52 17.68 -7.95
N GLN A 82 -6.44 17.13 -6.74
CA GLN A 82 -5.93 17.87 -5.60
C GLN A 82 -4.40 18.01 -5.66
N LYS A 83 -3.88 19.23 -5.44
CA LYS A 83 -2.42 19.51 -5.50
C LYS A 83 -1.62 18.77 -4.42
N TRP A 84 -2.19 18.56 -3.24
CA TRP A 84 -1.55 17.83 -2.14
C TRP A 84 -1.39 16.32 -2.42
N ALA A 85 -2.27 15.75 -3.25
CA ALA A 85 -2.28 14.31 -3.51
C ALA A 85 -1.02 13.87 -4.29
N LEU A 86 -0.48 14.74 -5.13
CA LEU A 86 0.73 14.47 -5.90
C LEU A 86 1.96 14.38 -4.99
N ILE A 87 2.03 15.21 -3.95
CA ILE A 87 3.10 15.16 -2.94
C ILE A 87 3.02 13.86 -2.12
N LEU A 88 1.82 13.47 -1.68
CA LEU A 88 1.64 12.19 -0.98
C LEU A 88 1.99 10.99 -1.86
N ALA A 89 1.55 10.98 -3.12
CA ALA A 89 1.92 9.94 -4.05
C ALA A 89 3.44 9.87 -4.21
N LEU A 90 4.14 11.01 -4.33
CA LEU A 90 5.59 11.06 -4.42
C LEU A 90 6.27 10.41 -3.20
N ILE A 91 5.85 10.79 -1.98
CA ILE A 91 6.37 10.20 -0.74
C ILE A 91 6.17 8.69 -0.73
N LEU A 92 4.95 8.23 -1.03
CA LEU A 92 4.62 6.80 -1.10
C LEU A 92 5.35 6.08 -2.25
N GLY A 93 5.64 6.78 -3.34
CA GLY A 93 6.41 6.29 -4.49
C GLY A 93 7.86 6.03 -4.11
N CYS A 94 8.47 6.91 -3.31
CA CYS A 94 9.79 6.71 -2.72
C CYS A 94 9.83 5.47 -1.81
N PHE A 95 8.80 5.23 -1.01
CA PHE A 95 8.73 3.99 -0.24
C PHE A 95 8.52 2.76 -1.12
N LYS A 96 7.71 2.87 -2.18
CA LYS A 96 7.47 1.76 -3.11
C LYS A 96 8.67 1.43 -3.98
N LEU A 97 9.63 2.35 -4.17
CA LEU A 97 10.88 2.09 -4.90
C LEU A 97 11.70 0.94 -4.29
N PHE A 98 11.62 0.73 -2.98
CA PHE A 98 12.25 -0.40 -2.29
C PHE A 98 11.58 -1.76 -2.60
N SER A 99 10.39 -1.75 -3.19
CA SER A 99 9.65 -2.95 -3.59
C SER A 99 9.82 -3.20 -5.09
N PHE A 100 10.78 -4.04 -5.45
CA PHE A 100 11.06 -4.42 -6.83
C PHE A 100 10.23 -5.64 -7.25
N PRO A 101 9.68 -5.73 -8.48
CA PRO A 101 9.77 -4.75 -9.58
C PRO A 101 8.61 -3.75 -9.66
N ILE A 102 7.43 -4.10 -9.14
CA ILE A 102 6.20 -3.32 -9.35
C ILE A 102 6.25 -1.95 -8.66
N GLY A 103 6.76 -1.91 -7.42
CA GLY A 103 6.86 -0.66 -6.67
C GLY A 103 7.88 0.31 -7.24
N THR A 104 8.99 -0.19 -7.78
CA THR A 104 9.99 0.58 -8.52
C THR A 104 9.39 1.25 -9.76
N ALA A 105 8.65 0.50 -10.59
CA ALA A 105 7.98 1.05 -11.76
C ALA A 105 6.97 2.15 -11.38
N LEU A 106 6.19 1.90 -10.32
CA LEU A 106 5.25 2.88 -9.78
C LEU A 106 5.97 4.16 -9.35
N GLY A 107 7.03 4.03 -8.55
CA GLY A 107 7.78 5.16 -8.01
C GLY A 107 8.45 6.01 -9.08
N ILE A 108 9.06 5.39 -10.09
CA ILE A 108 9.64 6.11 -11.24
C ILE A 108 8.56 6.90 -11.98
N TYR A 109 7.40 6.26 -12.25
CA TYR A 109 6.29 6.91 -12.93
C TYR A 109 5.74 8.09 -12.11
N THR A 110 5.64 7.95 -10.79
CA THR A 110 5.26 9.04 -9.88
C THR A 110 6.21 10.24 -9.97
N ILE A 111 7.52 10.00 -9.93
CA ILE A 111 8.54 11.06 -10.01
C ILE A 111 8.44 11.79 -11.35
N TRP A 112 8.26 11.04 -12.45
CA TRP A 112 8.11 11.64 -13.78
C TRP A 112 6.87 12.53 -13.87
N VAL A 113 5.70 12.05 -13.41
CA VAL A 113 4.46 12.85 -13.39
C VAL A 113 4.60 14.10 -12.52
N TYR A 114 5.27 14.00 -11.38
CA TYR A 114 5.53 15.14 -10.50
C TYR A 114 6.40 16.20 -11.19
N SER A 115 7.52 15.78 -11.80
CA SER A 115 8.43 16.69 -12.50
C SER A 115 7.74 17.46 -13.63
N GLU A 116 6.91 16.77 -14.41
CA GLU A 116 6.20 17.38 -15.53
C GLU A 116 5.12 18.37 -15.05
N ASP A 117 4.46 18.09 -13.92
CA ASP A 117 3.50 19.02 -13.32
C ASP A 117 4.17 20.30 -12.79
N THR A 118 5.33 20.16 -12.14
CA THR A 118 6.12 21.28 -11.64
C THR A 118 6.62 22.19 -12.77
N LYS A 119 7.13 21.60 -13.87
CA LYS A 119 7.59 22.39 -15.04
C LYS A 119 6.48 23.27 -15.60
N ARG A 120 5.27 22.72 -15.75
CA ARG A 120 4.13 23.46 -16.29
C ARG A 120 3.69 24.62 -15.38
N SER A 121 3.67 24.39 -14.06
CA SER A 121 3.36 25.43 -13.07
C SER A 121 4.31 26.63 -13.17
N ASN A 122 5.59 26.39 -13.49
CA ASN A 122 6.58 27.45 -13.61
C ASN A 122 6.45 28.21 -14.93
N SER A 123 6.10 27.54 -16.03
CA SER A 123 5.89 28.19 -17.34
C SER A 123 4.65 29.08 -17.44
N SER A 124 3.64 28.88 -16.58
CA SER A 124 2.45 29.76 -16.53
C SER A 124 2.64 31.01 -15.67
N ASN A 125 3.73 31.07 -14.90
CA ASN A 125 4.08 32.21 -14.04
C ASN A 125 5.14 33.13 -14.68
N GLN A 126 5.55 32.83 -15.92
CA GLN A 126 6.38 33.69 -16.78
C GLN A 126 5.52 34.28 -17.89
#